data_AF-A0A1X7US32-F1
#
_entry.id   AF-A0A1X7US32-F1
#
_cell.length_a   1.000
_cell.length_b   1.000
_cell.length_c   1.000
_cell.angle_alpha   90.00
_cell.angle_beta   90.00
_cell.angle_gamma   90.00
#
_symmetry.space_group_name_H-M   'P 1'
#
loop_
_entity.id
_entity.type
_entity.pdbx_description
1 polymer ?
#
loop_
_entity_poly.entity_id
_entity_poly.type
_entity_poly.pdbx_seq_one_letter_code
_entity_poly.pdbx_strand_id
1 'polypeptide(L)'
;MDLTKGYWQVPVAAVDRPKTSFSTPHGLFQFTMMPLGLKGAPATFQHLTDSVTHGLDNFVLAYQDDLIIFSTTFEEHLDHIRVVLTRLREAGLTGKSQKCFLGLNHCRYLGHIVGGGTMQPKQDKVESIRNFAIPVKDVRAFLGLAGYYRKFITIFASIALALTDCTKKAASSTVQWSTHCNTAFITLK
;
A
#
# COMPACT_ATOMS: atom_id res chain seq x y z
N MET A 1 8.24 9.51 -2.31
CA MET A 1 8.61 10.11 -1.01
C MET A 1 7.87 9.35 0.08
N ASP A 2 8.51 9.14 1.24
CA ASP A 2 7.94 8.41 2.39
C ASP A 2 7.89 9.41 3.57
N LEU A 3 6.70 9.66 4.10
CA LEU A 3 6.51 10.54 5.25
C LEU A 3 7.01 9.85 6.53
N THR A 4 7.86 10.53 7.30
CA THR A 4 8.55 9.95 8.46
C THR A 4 7.54 9.56 9.54
N LYS A 5 7.39 8.28 9.85
CA LYS A 5 6.54 7.83 10.97
C LYS A 5 5.17 8.55 10.95
N GLY A 6 4.51 8.65 9.79
CA GLY A 6 3.46 9.65 9.57
C GLY A 6 2.39 9.70 10.65
N TYR A 7 1.99 8.56 11.19
CA TYR A 7 1.05 8.50 12.33
C TYR A 7 1.49 9.34 13.54
N TRP A 8 2.78 9.34 13.90
CA TRP A 8 3.31 10.11 15.01
C TRP A 8 3.34 11.63 14.79
N GLN A 9 3.03 12.09 13.58
CA GLN A 9 2.92 13.51 13.24
C GLN A 9 1.49 14.04 13.42
N VAL A 10 0.51 13.16 13.68
CA VAL A 10 -0.90 13.52 13.84
C VAL A 10 -1.27 13.56 15.33
N PRO A 11 -1.68 14.71 15.88
CA PRO A 11 -2.12 14.79 17.28
C PRO A 11 -3.41 14.00 17.53
N VAL A 12 -3.48 13.32 18.68
CA VAL A 12 -4.74 12.75 19.17
C VAL A 12 -5.54 13.85 19.87
N ALA A 13 -6.82 13.98 19.51
CA ALA A 13 -7.75 14.90 20.14
C ALA A 13 -7.77 14.68 21.66
N ALA A 14 -7.74 15.76 22.45
CA ALA A 14 -7.57 15.68 23.90
C ALA A 14 -8.60 14.75 24.58
N VAL A 15 -9.84 14.75 24.08
CA VAL A 15 -10.95 13.91 24.57
C VAL A 15 -10.76 12.41 24.28
N ASP A 16 -9.95 12.06 23.28
CA ASP A 16 -9.71 10.68 22.85
C ASP A 16 -8.40 10.10 23.40
N ARG A 17 -7.50 10.93 23.95
CA ARG A 17 -6.21 10.46 24.50
C ARG A 17 -6.37 9.35 25.56
N PRO A 18 -7.34 9.40 26.50
CA PRO A 18 -7.51 8.33 27.47
C PRO A 18 -7.84 6.97 26.84
N LYS A 19 -8.45 6.95 25.65
CA LYS A 19 -8.75 5.70 24.91
C LYS A 19 -7.49 5.02 24.36
N THR A 20 -6.37 5.74 24.33
CA THR A 20 -5.06 5.25 23.88
C THR A 20 -4.16 4.84 25.06
N SER A 21 -4.71 4.71 26.26
CA SER A 21 -3.94 4.39 27.45
C SER A 21 -3.31 3.01 27.40
N PHE A 22 -2.07 2.87 27.89
CA PHE A 22 -1.37 1.60 28.04
C PHE A 22 -0.68 1.54 29.39
N SER A 23 -0.62 0.34 29.96
CA SER A 23 0.02 0.09 31.25
C SER A 23 1.46 -0.38 31.06
N THR A 24 2.36 0.15 31.87
CA THR A 24 3.74 -0.33 32.02
C THR A 24 3.98 -0.67 33.49
N PRO A 25 5.05 -1.40 33.84
CA PRO A 25 5.43 -1.60 35.24
C PRO A 25 5.65 -0.31 36.03
N HIS A 26 5.88 0.82 35.34
CA HIS A 26 6.14 2.13 35.94
C HIS A 26 4.91 3.04 35.96
N GLY A 27 3.74 2.57 35.52
CA GLY A 27 2.49 3.33 35.57
C GLY A 27 1.67 3.29 34.28
N LEU A 28 0.57 4.05 34.30
CA LEU A 28 -0.37 4.21 33.21
C LEU A 28 0.00 5.44 32.37
N PHE A 29 0.19 5.24 31.07
CA PHE A 29 0.53 6.28 30.11
C PHE A 29 -0.55 6.37 29.03
N GLN A 30 -0.60 7.49 28.31
CA GLN A 30 -1.49 7.68 27.16
C GLN A 30 -0.74 8.38 26.04
N PHE A 31 -1.14 8.16 24.80
CA PHE A 31 -0.52 8.81 23.66
C PHE A 31 -1.09 10.22 23.43
N THR A 32 -0.20 11.15 23.07
CA THR A 32 -0.56 12.50 22.62
C THR A 32 -0.57 12.64 21.10
N MET A 33 0.17 11.79 20.41
CA MET A 33 0.22 11.63 18.95
C MET A 33 -0.36 10.27 18.56
N MET A 34 -0.83 10.12 17.33
CA MET A 34 -1.54 8.94 16.89
C MET A 34 -0.60 7.72 16.88
N PRO A 35 -0.83 6.72 17.76
CA PRO A 35 0.01 5.54 17.81
C PRO A 35 -0.31 4.57 16.66
N LEU A 36 0.66 3.71 16.35
CA LEU A 36 0.45 2.57 15.48
C LEU A 36 -0.58 1.61 16.10
N GLY A 37 -1.36 0.95 15.25
CA GLY A 37 -2.33 -0.08 15.66
C GLY A 37 -3.76 0.43 15.88
N LEU A 38 -4.00 1.75 15.84
CA LEU A 38 -5.37 2.26 15.82
C LEU A 38 -6.04 1.93 14.48
N LYS A 39 -7.22 1.30 14.53
CA LYS A 39 -7.98 0.89 13.34
C LYS A 39 -8.26 2.06 12.38
N GLY A 40 -8.51 3.26 12.92
CA GLY A 40 -8.80 4.46 12.13
C GLY A 40 -7.58 5.22 11.63
N ALA A 41 -6.36 4.90 12.10
CA ALA A 41 -5.18 5.70 11.81
C ALA A 41 -4.87 5.84 10.31
N PRO A 42 -4.96 4.78 9.47
CA PRO A 42 -4.74 4.91 8.03
C PRO A 42 -5.71 5.88 7.36
N ALA A 43 -6.98 5.86 7.76
CA ALA A 43 -8.00 6.74 7.19
C ALA A 43 -7.79 8.20 7.60
N THR A 44 -7.50 8.45 8.88
CA THR A 44 -7.16 9.79 9.37
C THR A 44 -5.93 10.34 8.67
N PHE A 45 -4.90 9.53 8.46
CA PHE A 45 -3.70 9.96 7.77
C PHE A 45 -3.96 10.24 6.28
N GLN A 46 -4.77 9.41 5.61
CA GLN A 46 -5.18 9.67 4.22
C GLN A 46 -5.91 11.01 4.10
N HIS A 47 -6.85 11.32 5.00
CA HIS A 47 -7.53 12.62 4.99
C HIS A 47 -6.58 13.80 5.17
N LEU A 48 -5.55 13.65 6.02
CA LEU A 48 -4.52 14.66 6.18
C LEU A 48 -3.72 14.84 4.90
N THR A 49 -3.25 13.75 4.28
CA THR A 49 -2.48 13.84 3.04
C THR A 49 -3.30 14.41 1.90
N ASP A 50 -4.57 14.01 1.77
CA ASP A 50 -5.50 14.55 0.77
C ASP A 50 -5.69 16.05 0.95
N SER A 51 -5.78 16.53 2.20
CA SER A 51 -5.88 17.96 2.49
C SER A 51 -4.60 18.72 2.14
N VAL A 52 -3.42 18.11 2.33
CA VAL A 52 -2.13 18.74 2.04
C VAL A 52 -1.84 18.78 0.54
N THR A 53 -2.25 17.74 -0.19
CA THR A 53 -2.06 17.63 -1.65
C THR A 53 -3.25 18.15 -2.45
N HIS A 54 -4.25 18.74 -1.78
CA HIS A 54 -5.46 19.23 -2.43
C HIS A 54 -5.14 20.21 -3.56
N GLY A 55 -5.67 19.93 -4.75
CA GLY A 55 -5.44 20.73 -5.96
C GLY A 55 -4.13 20.42 -6.68
N LEU A 56 -3.38 19.40 -6.25
CA LEU A 56 -2.15 18.93 -6.90
C LEU A 56 -2.35 17.60 -7.63
N ASP A 57 -3.59 17.14 -7.79
CA ASP A 57 -3.95 15.82 -8.34
C ASP A 57 -3.41 15.57 -9.76
N ASN A 58 -3.09 16.64 -10.49
CA ASN A 58 -2.52 16.57 -11.84
C ASN A 58 -1.08 16.05 -11.87
N PHE A 59 -0.34 16.15 -10.76
CA PHE A 59 1.09 15.78 -10.70
C PHE A 59 1.51 15.10 -9.39
N VAL A 60 0.58 14.92 -8.43
CA VAL A 60 0.82 14.24 -7.16
C VAL A 60 -0.24 13.16 -6.95
N LEU A 61 0.18 11.99 -6.51
CA LEU A 61 -0.69 10.99 -5.92
C LEU A 61 -0.18 10.65 -4.52
N ALA A 62 -1.11 10.63 -3.56
CA ALA A 62 -0.83 10.29 -2.17
C ALA A 62 -1.58 9.02 -1.78
N TYR A 63 -0.90 8.11 -1.11
CA TYR A 63 -1.51 6.96 -0.46
C TYR A 63 -0.88 6.76 0.91
N GLN A 64 -1.64 7.11 1.95
CA GLN A 64 -1.15 7.14 3.33
C GLN A 64 0.21 7.87 3.40
N ASP A 65 1.26 7.22 3.91
CA ASP A 65 2.59 7.79 4.07
C ASP A 65 3.38 7.92 2.75
N ASP A 66 2.92 7.31 1.66
CA ASP A 66 3.61 7.28 0.37
C ASP A 66 3.10 8.38 -0.58
N LEU A 67 4.01 9.22 -1.06
CA LEU A 67 3.73 10.27 -2.04
C LEU A 67 4.53 10.02 -3.32
N ILE A 68 3.88 10.06 -4.48
CA ILE A 68 4.54 10.08 -5.78
C ILE A 68 4.27 11.40 -6.49
N ILE A 69 5.32 12.00 -7.02
CA ILE A 69 5.29 13.21 -7.84
C ILE A 69 5.70 12.79 -9.25
N PHE A 70 4.92 13.18 -10.26
CA PHE A 70 5.18 12.84 -11.65
C PHE A 70 5.04 14.08 -12.52
N SER A 71 5.82 14.17 -13.59
CA SER A 71 5.92 15.37 -14.44
C SER A 71 6.43 14.95 -15.81
N THR A 72 6.29 15.82 -16.81
CA THR A 72 6.69 15.51 -18.18
C THR A 72 8.14 15.86 -18.47
N THR A 73 8.60 17.00 -17.96
CA THR A 73 9.99 17.46 -18.10
C THR A 73 10.67 17.54 -16.74
N PHE A 74 12.00 17.57 -16.74
CA PHE A 74 12.77 17.65 -15.51
C PHE A 74 12.62 19.02 -14.83
N GLU A 75 12.52 20.09 -15.63
CA GLU A 75 12.32 21.47 -15.16
C GLU A 75 10.98 21.60 -14.43
N GLU A 76 9.89 21.12 -15.05
CA GLU A 76 8.56 21.06 -14.43
C GLU A 76 8.59 20.22 -13.14
N HIS A 77 9.33 19.10 -13.16
CA HIS A 77 9.46 18.24 -12.00
C HIS A 77 10.11 18.94 -10.79
N LEU A 78 11.10 19.80 -11.02
CA LEU A 78 11.73 20.59 -9.95
C LEU A 78 10.73 21.56 -9.32
N ASP A 79 9.87 22.19 -10.12
CA ASP A 79 8.84 23.10 -9.61
C ASP A 79 7.76 22.34 -8.84
N HIS A 80 7.31 21.21 -9.34
CA HIS A 80 6.38 20.33 -8.62
C HIS A 80 6.94 19.85 -7.28
N ILE A 81 8.21 19.44 -7.23
CA ILE A 81 8.89 19.07 -5.98
C ILE A 81 8.89 20.25 -5.00
N ARG A 82 9.20 21.47 -5.47
CA ARG A 82 9.20 22.67 -4.61
C ARG A 82 7.82 22.97 -4.03
N VAL A 83 6.77 22.86 -4.84
CA VAL A 83 5.38 23.05 -4.38
C VAL A 83 5.02 22.04 -3.30
N VAL A 84 5.28 20.76 -3.54
CA VAL A 84 4.95 19.69 -2.58
C VAL A 84 5.74 19.83 -1.28
N LEU A 85 7.05 20.10 -1.36
CA LEU A 85 7.88 20.30 -0.17
C LEU A 85 7.44 21.53 0.66
N THR A 86 6.99 22.59 -0.01
CA THR A 86 6.45 23.78 0.66
C THR A 86 5.16 23.44 1.40
N ARG A 87 4.21 22.75 0.76
CA ARG A 87 2.95 22.32 1.39
C ARG A 87 3.17 21.39 2.58
N LEU A 88 4.09 20.43 2.45
CA LEU A 88 4.46 19.54 3.55
C LEU A 88 5.04 20.34 4.73
N ARG A 89 5.91 21.31 4.46
CA ARG A 89 6.49 22.18 5.50
C ARG A 89 5.42 23.01 6.20
N GLU A 90 4.50 23.62 5.46
CA GLU A 90 3.38 24.40 6.01
C GLU A 90 2.46 23.55 6.90
N ALA A 91 2.23 22.30 6.52
CA ALA A 91 1.47 21.34 7.31
C ALA A 91 2.24 20.74 8.50
N GLY A 92 3.53 21.08 8.67
CA GLY A 92 4.38 20.50 9.71
C GLY A 92 4.76 19.03 9.46
N LEU A 93 4.56 18.53 8.24
CA LEU A 93 4.88 17.16 7.86
C LEU A 93 6.35 17.04 7.42
N THR A 94 6.97 15.95 7.86
CA THR A 94 8.36 15.63 7.57
C THR A 94 8.48 14.34 6.78
N GLY A 95 9.35 14.34 5.77
CA GLY A 95 9.71 13.17 4.97
C GLY A 95 10.99 12.51 5.47
N LYS A 96 11.10 11.18 5.31
CA LYS A 96 12.30 10.45 5.69
C LYS A 96 13.32 10.54 4.56
N SER A 97 14.33 11.40 4.70
CA SER A 97 15.33 11.68 3.65
C SER A 97 15.91 10.43 3.00
N GLN A 98 16.29 9.42 3.79
CA GLN A 98 16.85 8.14 3.31
C GLN A 98 15.90 7.30 2.44
N LYS A 99 14.59 7.58 2.48
CA LYS A 99 13.56 6.91 1.68
C LYS A 99 12.93 7.84 0.64
N CYS A 100 13.37 9.08 0.56
CA CYS A 100 12.94 10.02 -0.46
C CYS A 100 13.89 9.93 -1.66
N PHE A 101 13.36 9.44 -2.77
CA PHE A 101 14.06 9.40 -4.05
C PHE A 101 13.46 10.46 -4.97
N LEU A 102 14.30 11.30 -5.58
CA LEU A 102 13.90 12.45 -6.38
C LEU A 102 14.51 12.37 -7.78
N GLY A 103 13.78 12.84 -8.80
CA GLY A 103 14.30 12.96 -10.18
C GLY A 103 14.63 11.62 -10.84
N LEU A 104 13.89 10.56 -10.53
CA LEU A 104 14.10 9.24 -11.12
C LEU A 104 13.23 9.02 -12.36
N ASN A 105 13.80 8.43 -13.42
CA ASN A 105 13.03 7.99 -14.60
C ASN A 105 12.07 6.83 -14.27
N HIS A 106 12.45 5.98 -13.31
CA HIS A 106 11.63 4.87 -12.81
C HIS A 106 11.72 4.84 -11.30
N CYS A 107 10.59 4.68 -10.62
CA CYS A 107 10.54 4.60 -9.17
C CYS A 107 9.63 3.47 -8.71
N ARG A 108 9.80 3.08 -7.43
CA ARG A 108 8.96 2.09 -6.78
C ARG A 108 7.85 2.81 -6.04
N TYR A 109 6.60 2.44 -6.30
CA TYR A 109 5.43 3.01 -5.63
C TYR A 109 4.34 1.95 -5.50
N LEU A 110 3.81 1.77 -4.29
CA LEU A 110 2.73 0.82 -3.97
C LEU A 110 2.90 -0.54 -4.69
N GLY A 111 4.02 -1.24 -4.46
CA GLY A 111 4.24 -2.58 -5.02
C GLY A 111 4.42 -2.66 -6.55
N HIS A 112 4.56 -1.52 -7.22
CA HIS A 112 4.80 -1.39 -8.65
C HIS A 112 6.10 -0.63 -8.95
N ILE A 113 6.63 -0.83 -10.15
CA ILE A 113 7.63 0.03 -10.78
C ILE A 113 6.90 0.93 -11.75
N VAL A 114 7.03 2.24 -11.58
CA VAL A 114 6.35 3.26 -12.39
C VAL A 114 7.41 4.11 -13.08
N GLY A 115 7.29 4.30 -14.40
CA GLY A 115 8.21 5.12 -15.18
C GLY A 115 7.99 4.98 -16.68
N GLY A 116 8.40 5.99 -17.45
CA GLY A 116 8.30 5.99 -18.92
C GLY A 116 6.88 5.81 -19.47
N GLY A 117 5.85 6.26 -18.75
CA GLY A 117 4.45 6.06 -19.12
C GLY A 117 3.92 4.64 -18.91
N THR A 118 4.71 3.76 -18.29
CA THR A 118 4.33 2.38 -18.00
C THR A 118 4.32 2.08 -16.50
N MET A 119 3.54 1.07 -16.13
CA MET A 119 3.49 0.55 -14.77
C MET A 119 3.69 -0.95 -14.84
N GLN A 120 4.63 -1.46 -14.05
CA GLN A 120 5.01 -2.87 -14.04
C GLN A 120 4.90 -3.43 -12.61
N PRO A 121 4.58 -4.72 -12.45
CA PRO A 121 4.63 -5.38 -11.15
C PRO A 121 6.08 -5.47 -10.65
N LYS A 122 6.27 -5.37 -9.33
CA LYS A 122 7.60 -5.56 -8.73
C LYS A 122 8.05 -7.02 -8.94
N GLN A 123 9.26 -7.20 -9.47
CA GLN A 123 9.80 -8.52 -9.80
C GLN A 123 9.80 -9.50 -8.61
N ASP A 124 10.22 -9.07 -7.41
CA ASP A 124 10.22 -9.92 -6.21
C ASP A 124 8.83 -10.51 -5.90
N LYS A 125 7.76 -9.75 -6.17
CA LYS A 125 6.38 -10.19 -5.93
C LYS A 125 5.90 -11.13 -7.02
N VAL A 126 6.33 -10.93 -8.26
CA VAL A 126 6.10 -11.88 -9.37
C VAL A 126 6.82 -13.20 -9.09
N GLU A 127 8.07 -13.15 -8.62
CA GLU A 127 8.84 -14.34 -8.24
C GLU A 127 8.19 -15.09 -7.07
N SER A 128 7.65 -14.35 -6.09
CA SER A 128 6.88 -14.95 -4.99
C SER A 128 5.63 -15.70 -5.49
N ILE A 129 4.96 -15.21 -6.53
CA ILE A 129 3.82 -15.90 -7.16
C ILE A 129 4.28 -17.13 -7.93
N ARG A 130 5.34 -17.01 -8.74
CA ARG A 130 5.92 -18.14 -9.50
C ARG A 130 6.38 -19.28 -8.60
N ASN A 131 7.03 -18.94 -7.49
CA ASN A 131 7.56 -19.90 -6.52
C ASN A 131 6.54 -20.33 -5.46
N PHE A 132 5.31 -19.85 -5.53
CA PHE A 132 4.27 -20.17 -4.54
C PHE A 132 4.00 -21.69 -4.52
N ALA A 133 4.03 -22.33 -3.35
CA ALA A 133 3.72 -23.76 -3.24
C ALA A 133 2.22 -24.00 -3.48
N ILE A 134 1.81 -25.20 -3.91
CA ILE A 134 0.40 -25.49 -4.16
C ILE A 134 -0.44 -25.18 -2.90
N PRO A 135 -1.37 -24.20 -2.95
CA PRO A 135 -2.07 -23.72 -1.76
C PRO A 135 -3.20 -24.68 -1.38
N VAL A 136 -2.89 -25.79 -0.70
CA VAL A 136 -3.93 -26.74 -0.25
C VAL A 136 -4.76 -26.16 0.91
N LYS A 137 -4.18 -25.24 1.70
CA LYS A 137 -4.83 -24.61 2.87
C LYS A 137 -5.06 -23.10 2.70
N ASP A 138 -4.24 -22.43 1.89
CA ASP A 138 -4.20 -20.96 1.79
C ASP A 138 -4.58 -20.43 0.40
N VAL A 139 -5.57 -21.04 -0.25
CA VAL A 139 -6.06 -20.62 -1.58
C VAL A 139 -6.42 -19.13 -1.59
N ARG A 140 -7.01 -18.62 -0.50
CA ARG A 140 -7.36 -17.21 -0.33
C ARG A 140 -6.13 -16.30 -0.34
N ALA A 141 -5.02 -16.72 0.27
CA ALA A 141 -3.79 -15.95 0.30
C ALA A 141 -3.17 -15.85 -1.10
N PHE A 142 -3.12 -16.97 -1.83
CA PHE A 142 -2.66 -16.98 -3.23
C PHE A 142 -3.55 -16.10 -4.12
N LEU A 143 -4.88 -16.24 -4.03
CA LEU A 143 -5.82 -15.43 -4.79
C LEU A 143 -5.72 -13.94 -4.46
N GLY A 144 -5.51 -13.59 -3.19
CA GLY A 144 -5.26 -12.21 -2.79
C GLY A 144 -4.00 -11.63 -3.43
N LEU A 145 -2.90 -12.41 -3.42
CA LEU A 145 -1.62 -12.00 -4.00
C LEU A 145 -1.67 -11.89 -5.53
N ALA A 146 -2.20 -12.90 -6.22
CA ALA A 146 -2.38 -12.88 -7.68
C ALA A 146 -3.39 -11.82 -8.10
N GLY A 147 -4.47 -11.65 -7.31
CA GLY A 147 -5.52 -10.66 -7.53
C GLY A 147 -5.01 -9.22 -7.46
N TYR A 148 -3.98 -8.95 -6.64
CA TYR A 148 -3.32 -7.64 -6.61
C TYR A 148 -2.73 -7.24 -7.98
N TYR A 149 -2.27 -8.22 -8.76
CA TYR A 149 -1.70 -8.03 -10.09
C TYR A 149 -2.65 -8.39 -11.24
N ARG A 150 -3.95 -8.59 -10.96
CA ARG A 150 -4.96 -9.00 -11.96
C ARG A 150 -5.01 -8.13 -13.22
N LYS A 151 -4.66 -6.83 -13.11
CA LYS A 151 -4.64 -5.89 -14.25
C LYS A 151 -3.63 -6.27 -15.34
N PHE A 152 -2.65 -7.11 -15.01
CA PHE A 152 -1.63 -7.62 -15.93
C PHE A 152 -1.99 -9.01 -16.48
N ILE A 153 -3.08 -9.62 -16.03
CA ILE A 153 -3.48 -10.98 -16.39
C ILE A 153 -4.78 -10.91 -17.18
N THR A 154 -4.68 -11.21 -18.48
CA THR A 154 -5.83 -11.29 -19.37
C THR A 154 -6.80 -12.37 -18.90
N ILE A 155 -8.09 -12.02 -18.78
CA ILE A 155 -9.16 -12.96 -18.38
C ILE A 155 -8.94 -13.56 -16.97
N PHE A 156 -8.30 -12.81 -16.06
CA PHE A 156 -8.03 -13.24 -14.67
C PHE A 156 -9.25 -13.87 -13.97
N ALA A 157 -10.43 -13.26 -14.10
CA ALA A 157 -11.64 -13.72 -13.43
C ALA A 157 -12.03 -15.16 -13.82
N SER A 158 -11.97 -15.51 -15.11
CA SER A 158 -12.34 -16.85 -15.57
C SER A 158 -11.31 -17.89 -15.14
N ILE A 159 -10.02 -17.54 -15.15
CA ILE A 159 -8.94 -18.42 -14.69
C ILE A 159 -9.05 -18.65 -13.17
N ALA A 160 -9.25 -17.57 -12.40
CA ALA A 160 -9.35 -17.61 -10.95
C ALA A 160 -10.66 -18.22 -10.44
N LEU A 161 -11.67 -18.43 -11.29
CA LEU A 161 -12.96 -18.98 -10.90
C LEU A 161 -12.83 -20.35 -10.22
N ALA A 162 -12.04 -21.25 -10.83
CA ALA A 162 -11.77 -22.57 -10.28
C ALA A 162 -11.24 -22.50 -8.84
N LEU A 163 -10.26 -21.62 -8.61
CA LEU A 163 -9.66 -21.41 -7.30
C LEU A 163 -10.63 -20.70 -6.34
N THR A 164 -11.46 -19.78 -6.84
CA THR A 164 -12.45 -19.06 -6.03
C THR A 164 -13.51 -20.03 -5.52
N ASP A 165 -13.96 -20.98 -6.34
CA ASP A 165 -14.88 -22.05 -5.92
C ASP A 165 -14.25 -22.97 -4.87
N CYS A 166 -12.95 -23.25 -5.03
CA CYS A 166 -12.12 -23.93 -4.02
C CYS A 166 -12.15 -23.17 -2.64
N THR A 167 -12.52 -21.86 -2.57
CA THR A 167 -12.64 -21.09 -1.30
C THR A 167 -14.05 -20.96 -0.68
N LYS A 168 -15.10 -21.32 -1.42
CA LYS A 168 -16.52 -21.18 -1.00
C LYS A 168 -16.94 -22.24 0.02
N LYS A 169 -16.30 -23.41 0.04
CA LYS A 169 -16.61 -24.49 0.99
C LYS A 169 -15.93 -24.24 2.34
N ALA A 170 -16.66 -23.59 3.24
CA ALA A 170 -16.19 -23.30 4.60
C ALA A 170 -16.18 -24.51 5.57
N ALA A 171 -16.44 -25.76 5.12
CA ALA A 171 -16.82 -26.86 6.01
C ALA A 171 -15.97 -28.15 5.96
N SER A 172 -14.88 -28.23 5.18
CA SER A 172 -13.99 -29.39 5.25
C SER A 172 -12.54 -28.93 5.17
N SER A 173 -11.76 -29.32 6.16
CA SER A 173 -10.37 -28.90 6.45
C SER A 173 -9.32 -29.23 5.37
N THR A 174 -9.77 -29.61 4.17
CA THR A 174 -8.91 -29.98 3.05
C THR A 174 -9.60 -29.57 1.74
N VAL A 175 -9.03 -28.60 1.02
CA VAL A 175 -9.48 -28.24 -0.33
C VAL A 175 -9.24 -29.45 -1.23
N GLN A 176 -10.30 -29.96 -1.86
CA GLN A 176 -10.18 -31.01 -2.88
C GLN A 176 -9.55 -30.39 -4.13
N TRP A 177 -8.23 -30.48 -4.23
CA TRP A 177 -7.45 -29.88 -5.31
C TRP A 177 -7.66 -30.68 -6.60
N SER A 178 -8.56 -30.21 -7.44
CA SER A 178 -8.85 -30.83 -8.74
C SER A 178 -7.78 -30.48 -9.77
N THR A 179 -7.73 -31.25 -10.87
CA THR A 179 -6.92 -30.91 -12.05
C THR A 179 -7.25 -29.51 -12.57
N HIS A 180 -8.51 -29.08 -12.47
CA HIS A 180 -8.94 -27.74 -12.87
C HIS A 180 -8.40 -26.63 -11.94
N CYS A 181 -8.42 -26.84 -10.60
CA CYS A 181 -7.76 -25.92 -9.65
C CYS A 181 -6.22 -25.90 -9.92
N ASN A 182 -5.61 -27.03 -10.31
CA ASN A 182 -4.19 -27.08 -10.66
C ASN A 182 -3.84 -26.32 -11.96
N THR A 183 -4.63 -26.49 -13.02
CA THR A 183 -4.45 -25.76 -14.28
C THR A 183 -4.59 -24.27 -14.05
N ALA A 184 -5.65 -23.83 -13.37
CA ALA A 184 -5.84 -22.43 -13.02
C ALA A 184 -4.66 -21.86 -12.22
N PHE A 185 -4.16 -22.61 -11.24
CA PHE A 185 -3.00 -22.20 -10.44
C PHE A 185 -1.73 -22.04 -11.28
N ILE A 186 -1.43 -22.99 -12.17
CA ILE A 186 -0.26 -22.91 -13.06
C ILE A 186 -0.41 -21.76 -14.05
N THR A 187 -1.61 -21.53 -14.59
CA THR A 187 -1.86 -20.42 -15.52
C THR A 187 -1.75 -19.03 -14.87
N LEU A 188 -2.02 -18.92 -13.57
CA LEU A 188 -1.88 -17.66 -12.82
C LEU A 188 -0.43 -17.36 -12.36
N LYS A 189 0.50 -18.31 -12.51
CA LYS A 189 1.93 -18.13 -12.23
C LYS A 189 2.68 -17.57 -13.43
#